data_AF-A0A950CUW9-F1
#
_entry.id   AF-A0A950CUW9-F1
#
_cell.length_a   1.000
_cell.length_b   1.000
_cell.length_c   1.000
_cell.angle_alpha   90.00
_cell.angle_beta   90.00
_cell.angle_gamma   90.00
#
_symmetry.space_group_name_H-M   'P 1'
#
loop_
_entity.id
_entity.type
_entity.pdbx_description
1 polymer ?
#
loop_
_entity_poly.entity_id
_entity_poly.type
_entity_poly.pdbx_seq_one_letter_code
_entity_poly.pdbx_strand_id
1 'polypeptide(L)'
;EEAAAKLGAGNSNQERTAMHALRRWRAPRFEPHIVAAYANSAQVLRLVHASLYHRGGRVISTTGGRLDCAEIVIQTMATNEPKVILPCTGDWVFVVAQDSEMVFTCPWEFADDIVAGLEGTHKGGVRYPITVAMRSTVSMPETYQDLMKMLEERDK
;
A
#
# COMPACT_ATOMS: atom_id res chain seq x y z
N GLU A 1 -12.57 16.86 16.99
CA GLU A 1 -12.43 15.45 17.43
C GLU A 1 -13.42 14.47 16.77
N GLU A 2 -14.70 14.81 16.62
CA GLU A 2 -15.71 13.85 16.14
C GLU A 2 -15.59 13.44 14.64
N ALA A 3 -15.04 14.30 13.79
CA ALA A 3 -14.83 14.00 12.35
C ALA A 3 -13.67 13.01 12.11
N ALA A 4 -12.61 13.05 12.93
CA ALA A 4 -11.48 12.13 12.86
C ALA A 4 -11.87 10.71 13.31
N ALA A 5 -12.79 10.59 14.27
CA ALA A 5 -13.32 9.31 14.73
C ALA A 5 -14.20 8.61 13.67
N LYS A 6 -15.00 9.38 12.91
CA LYS A 6 -15.85 8.85 11.82
C LYS A 6 -15.04 8.44 10.58
N LEU A 7 -13.95 9.15 10.27
CA LEU A 7 -13.00 8.77 9.22
C LEU A 7 -12.18 7.52 9.59
N GLY A 8 -11.78 7.37 10.86
CA GLY A 8 -11.12 6.16 11.36
C GLY A 8 -12.01 4.92 11.33
N ALA A 9 -13.31 5.06 11.60
CA ALA A 9 -14.28 3.97 11.52
C ALA A 9 -14.55 3.53 10.07
N GLY A 10 -14.63 4.48 9.13
CA GLY A 10 -14.84 4.20 7.70
C GLY A 10 -13.69 3.43 7.04
N ASN A 11 -12.44 3.77 7.38
CA ASN A 11 -11.25 3.15 6.76
C ASN A 11 -10.86 1.81 7.39
N SER A 12 -11.24 1.56 8.64
CA SER A 12 -11.10 0.23 9.26
C SER A 12 -11.88 -0.85 8.48
N ASN A 13 -12.98 -0.45 7.82
CA ASN A 13 -13.74 -1.34 6.96
C ASN A 13 -13.03 -1.63 5.64
N GLN A 14 -12.13 -0.80 5.13
CA GLN A 14 -11.43 -1.05 3.87
C GLN A 14 -10.27 -2.03 4.06
N GLU A 15 -9.52 -1.90 5.17
CA GLU A 15 -8.50 -2.89 5.58
C GLU A 15 -9.15 -4.21 6.02
N ARG A 16 -10.28 -4.16 6.76
CA ARG A 16 -11.09 -5.35 7.01
C ARG A 16 -11.67 -5.92 5.72
N THR A 17 -12.07 -5.11 4.74
CA THR A 17 -12.56 -5.58 3.45
C THR A 17 -11.44 -6.18 2.62
N ALA A 18 -10.19 -5.73 2.72
CA ALA A 18 -9.04 -6.40 2.11
C ALA A 18 -8.76 -7.76 2.78
N MET A 19 -8.80 -7.84 4.12
CA MET A 19 -8.69 -9.10 4.88
C MET A 19 -9.89 -10.04 4.65
N HIS A 20 -11.11 -9.50 4.55
CA HIS A 20 -12.34 -10.25 4.28
C HIS A 20 -12.45 -10.62 2.80
N ALA A 21 -11.90 -9.84 1.88
CA ALA A 21 -11.78 -10.18 0.46
C ALA A 21 -10.83 -11.37 0.32
N LEU A 22 -9.65 -11.35 0.97
CA LEU A 22 -8.76 -12.52 1.06
C LEU A 22 -9.48 -13.76 1.61
N ARG A 23 -10.35 -13.59 2.62
CA ARG A 23 -11.17 -14.69 3.18
C ARG A 23 -12.38 -15.10 2.30
N ARG A 24 -12.80 -14.27 1.35
CA ARG A 24 -13.91 -14.48 0.40
C ARG A 24 -13.42 -14.90 -1.00
N TRP A 25 -12.11 -14.99 -1.22
CA TRP A 25 -11.56 -15.68 -2.38
C TRP A 25 -11.99 -17.14 -2.31
N ARG A 26 -12.63 -17.62 -3.38
CA ARG A 26 -12.89 -19.05 -3.55
C ARG A 26 -11.50 -19.70 -3.57
N ALA A 27 -11.18 -20.51 -2.55
CA ALA A 27 -9.89 -21.18 -2.51
C ALA A 27 -9.68 -21.88 -3.86
N PRO A 28 -8.56 -21.62 -4.57
CA PRO A 28 -8.28 -22.31 -5.81
C PRO A 28 -8.30 -23.82 -5.54
N ARG A 29 -8.74 -24.62 -6.52
CA ARG A 29 -8.74 -26.10 -6.40
C ARG A 29 -7.32 -26.71 -6.39
N PHE A 30 -6.31 -25.86 -6.35
CA PHE A 30 -4.90 -26.18 -6.36
C PHE A 30 -4.17 -25.17 -5.47
N GLU A 31 -3.00 -25.56 -4.98
CA GLU A 31 -2.14 -24.67 -4.21
C GLU A 31 -1.28 -23.84 -5.18
N PRO A 32 -1.37 -22.49 -5.16
CA PRO A 32 -0.58 -21.67 -6.05
C PRO A 32 0.89 -21.71 -5.61
N HIS A 33 1.81 -21.51 -6.55
CA HIS A 33 3.24 -21.43 -6.23
C HIS A 33 3.62 -20.05 -5.68
N ILE A 34 2.98 -19.01 -6.22
CA ILE A 34 3.21 -17.62 -5.84
C ILE A 34 1.90 -16.83 -5.82
N VAL A 35 1.92 -15.68 -5.16
CA VAL A 35 0.89 -14.65 -5.26
C VAL A 35 1.51 -13.38 -5.77
N ALA A 36 0.82 -12.73 -6.71
CA ALA A 36 1.13 -11.39 -7.19
C ALA A 36 -0.03 -10.45 -6.89
N ALA A 37 0.26 -9.31 -6.27
CA ALA A 37 -0.69 -8.28 -5.92
C ALA A 37 -0.32 -6.98 -6.64
N TYR A 38 -1.19 -6.55 -7.56
CA TYR A 38 -1.14 -5.23 -8.16
C TYR A 38 -1.75 -4.23 -7.19
N ALA A 39 -0.98 -3.22 -6.80
CA ALA A 39 -1.39 -2.27 -5.79
C ALA A 39 -0.61 -0.96 -5.95
N ASN A 40 -1.14 0.14 -5.39
CA ASN A 40 -0.38 1.39 -5.42
C ASN A 40 0.87 1.32 -4.51
N SER A 41 1.78 2.29 -4.67
CA SER A 41 3.04 2.35 -3.93
C SER A 41 2.89 2.27 -2.41
N ALA A 42 1.84 2.89 -1.87
CA ALA A 42 1.56 2.90 -0.45
C ALA A 42 1.06 1.53 0.08
N GLN A 43 0.26 0.82 -0.72
CA GLN A 43 -0.17 -0.54 -0.41
C GLN A 43 0.97 -1.55 -0.56
N VAL A 44 1.80 -1.42 -1.59
CA VAL A 44 2.99 -2.27 -1.75
C VAL A 44 3.98 -2.05 -0.61
N LEU A 45 4.20 -0.81 -0.17
CA LEU A 45 4.99 -0.54 1.04
C LEU A 45 4.44 -1.30 2.25
N ARG A 46 3.11 -1.42 2.35
CA ARG A 46 2.45 -2.15 3.43
C ARG A 46 2.74 -3.65 3.39
N LEU A 47 2.77 -4.24 2.19
CA LEU A 47 3.15 -5.63 1.95
C LEU A 47 4.64 -5.87 2.19
N VAL A 48 5.50 -4.91 1.84
CA VAL A 48 6.94 -4.97 2.16
C VAL A 48 7.17 -4.95 3.67
N HIS A 49 6.47 -4.08 4.42
CA HIS A 49 6.56 -4.09 5.88
C HIS A 49 6.08 -5.42 6.48
N ALA A 50 5.04 -6.02 5.91
CA ALA A 50 4.55 -7.31 6.35
C ALA A 50 5.56 -8.43 6.08
N SER A 51 6.15 -8.49 4.87
CA SER A 51 7.10 -9.54 4.48
C SER A 51 8.39 -9.50 5.29
N LEU A 52 8.78 -8.32 5.77
CA LEU A 52 9.96 -8.12 6.59
C LEU A 52 9.66 -8.18 8.10
N TYR A 53 8.41 -8.39 8.52
CA TYR A 53 8.03 -8.33 9.94
C TYR A 53 8.74 -9.38 10.79
N HIS A 54 8.74 -10.64 10.33
CA HIS A 54 9.46 -11.73 11.00
C HIS A 54 10.86 -11.92 10.42
N ARG A 55 11.02 -11.77 9.10
CA ARG A 55 12.28 -12.04 8.40
C ARG A 55 13.34 -10.96 8.62
N GLY A 56 12.94 -9.70 8.80
CA GLY A 56 13.83 -8.55 8.78
C GLY A 56 14.54 -8.36 7.43
N GLY A 57 15.55 -7.49 7.39
CA GLY A 57 16.37 -7.28 6.20
C GLY A 57 15.74 -6.33 5.17
N ARG A 58 15.88 -6.66 3.89
CA ARG A 58 15.43 -5.83 2.75
C ARG A 58 14.87 -6.71 1.64
N VAL A 59 13.88 -6.21 0.91
CA VAL A 59 13.41 -6.81 -0.34
C VAL A 59 14.36 -6.39 -1.47
N ILE A 60 14.93 -7.37 -2.16
CA ILE A 60 15.84 -7.16 -3.30
C ILE A 60 15.10 -7.55 -4.57
N SER A 61 15.01 -6.63 -5.52
CA SER A 61 14.31 -6.83 -6.80
C SER A 61 15.10 -6.24 -7.95
N THR A 62 14.97 -6.84 -9.12
CA THR A 62 15.55 -6.35 -10.37
C THR A 62 14.42 -5.99 -11.31
N THR A 63 14.60 -4.95 -12.13
CA THR A 63 13.65 -4.62 -13.20
C THR A 63 14.38 -4.42 -14.52
N GLY A 64 13.88 -5.09 -15.56
CA GLY A 64 14.36 -4.97 -16.93
C GLY A 64 13.56 -3.98 -17.78
N GLY A 65 12.48 -3.40 -17.25
CA GLY A 65 11.55 -2.55 -18.00
C GLY A 65 10.78 -3.28 -19.11
N ARG A 66 10.88 -4.60 -19.16
CA ARG A 66 10.23 -5.53 -20.10
C ARG A 66 10.19 -6.91 -19.46
N LEU A 67 9.24 -7.74 -19.88
CA LEU A 67 9.11 -9.11 -19.37
C LEU A 67 9.03 -9.16 -17.83
N ASP A 68 8.36 -8.17 -17.23
CA ASP A 68 8.03 -8.16 -15.81
C ASP A 68 7.30 -9.45 -15.37
N CYS A 69 6.52 -10.09 -16.24
CA CYS A 69 5.93 -11.39 -15.98
C CYS A 69 6.96 -12.47 -15.59
N ALA A 70 8.18 -12.41 -16.15
CA ALA A 70 9.28 -13.29 -15.75
C ALA A 70 9.85 -12.89 -14.37
N GLU A 71 9.86 -11.61 -14.05
CA GLU A 71 10.27 -11.12 -12.72
C GLU A 71 9.23 -11.51 -11.66
N ILE A 72 7.93 -11.38 -12.00
CA ILE A 72 6.81 -11.68 -11.11
C ILE A 72 6.78 -13.15 -10.79
N VAL A 73 6.90 -14.02 -11.80
CA VAL A 73 6.78 -15.47 -11.65
C VAL A 73 8.14 -16.13 -11.44
N ILE A 74 9.02 -16.06 -12.42
CA ILE A 74 10.25 -16.87 -12.47
C ILE A 74 11.22 -16.43 -11.38
N GLN A 75 11.48 -15.13 -11.22
CA GLN A 75 12.42 -14.69 -10.20
C GLN A 75 11.92 -14.95 -8.77
N THR A 76 10.63 -14.71 -8.52
CA THR A 76 10.01 -15.02 -7.23
C THR A 76 10.14 -16.49 -6.88
N MET A 77 9.85 -17.38 -7.83
CA MET A 77 10.00 -18.83 -7.63
C MET A 77 11.47 -19.24 -7.49
N ALA A 78 12.35 -18.73 -8.34
CA ALA A 78 13.75 -19.15 -8.39
C ALA A 78 14.55 -18.68 -7.17
N THR A 79 14.24 -17.49 -6.65
CA THR A 79 14.90 -16.95 -5.44
C THR A 79 14.20 -17.37 -4.15
N ASN A 80 12.95 -17.82 -4.25
CA ASN A 80 12.07 -18.08 -3.11
C ASN A 80 11.99 -16.87 -2.14
N GLU A 81 11.83 -15.67 -2.70
CA GLU A 81 11.80 -14.43 -1.95
C GLU A 81 10.73 -13.47 -2.49
N PRO A 82 10.14 -12.62 -1.62
CA PRO A 82 9.29 -11.55 -2.07
C PRO A 82 10.02 -10.57 -2.99
N LYS A 83 9.32 -10.02 -3.98
CA LYS A 83 9.81 -9.00 -4.91
C LYS A 83 8.83 -7.83 -5.02
N VAL A 84 9.36 -6.66 -5.35
CA VAL A 84 8.60 -5.48 -5.77
C VAL A 84 9.02 -5.14 -7.19
N ILE A 85 8.06 -5.11 -8.10
CA ILE A 85 8.30 -5.04 -9.54
C ILE A 85 7.52 -3.86 -10.11
N LEU A 86 8.20 -3.08 -10.95
CA LEU A 86 7.57 -2.03 -11.73
C LEU A 86 6.91 -2.66 -12.96
N PRO A 87 5.63 -2.32 -13.26
CA PRO A 87 4.98 -2.79 -14.47
C PRO A 87 5.76 -2.33 -15.70
N CYS A 88 5.86 -3.21 -16.68
CA CYS A 88 6.46 -2.93 -17.98
C CYS A 88 5.40 -2.49 -18.99
N THR A 89 5.82 -2.13 -20.20
CA THR A 89 4.88 -1.75 -21.27
C THR A 89 3.86 -2.86 -21.57
N GLY A 90 4.25 -4.13 -21.42
CA GLY A 90 3.34 -5.27 -21.58
C GLY A 90 2.21 -5.27 -20.56
N ASP A 91 2.49 -4.95 -19.29
CA ASP A 91 1.47 -4.88 -18.25
C ASP A 91 0.47 -3.74 -18.52
N TRP A 92 0.92 -2.60 -19.04
CA TRP A 92 0.00 -1.51 -19.43
C TRP A 92 -0.90 -1.90 -20.61
N VAL A 93 -0.36 -2.64 -21.58
CA VAL A 93 -1.11 -3.02 -22.79
C VAL A 93 -2.04 -4.22 -22.53
N PHE A 94 -1.57 -5.24 -21.82
CA PHE A 94 -2.26 -6.53 -21.70
C PHE A 94 -2.95 -6.74 -20.35
N VAL A 95 -2.35 -6.26 -19.26
CA VAL A 95 -2.94 -6.35 -17.91
C VAL A 95 -3.75 -5.10 -17.58
N VAL A 96 -3.52 -4.01 -18.30
CA VAL A 96 -4.12 -2.68 -18.07
C VAL A 96 -3.77 -2.13 -16.68
N ALA A 97 -2.55 -2.44 -16.24
CA ALA A 97 -2.01 -1.91 -14.98
C ALA A 97 -2.00 -0.38 -15.03
N GLN A 98 -2.44 0.24 -13.94
CA GLN A 98 -2.54 1.70 -13.84
C GLN A 98 -1.17 2.33 -13.59
N ASP A 99 -1.01 3.61 -13.95
CA ASP A 99 0.23 4.37 -13.76
C ASP A 99 0.72 4.40 -12.30
N SER A 100 -0.21 4.28 -11.35
CA SER A 100 0.08 4.29 -9.92
C SER A 100 0.35 2.90 -9.33
N GLU A 101 0.09 1.84 -10.09
CA GLU A 101 0.21 0.46 -9.65
C GLU A 101 1.64 -0.06 -9.79
N MET A 102 1.98 -0.95 -8.88
CA MET A 102 3.18 -1.75 -8.88
C MET A 102 2.84 -3.14 -8.34
N VAL A 103 3.72 -4.10 -8.60
CA VAL A 103 3.46 -5.49 -8.25
C VAL A 103 4.30 -5.88 -7.05
N PHE A 104 3.63 -6.32 -5.99
CA PHE A 104 4.28 -7.11 -4.94
C PHE A 104 4.02 -8.58 -5.22
N THR A 105 5.06 -9.40 -5.17
CA THR A 105 4.94 -10.85 -5.38
C THR A 105 5.69 -11.61 -4.30
N CYS A 106 5.19 -12.78 -3.91
CA CYS A 106 5.86 -13.66 -2.96
C CYS A 106 5.47 -15.13 -3.18
N PRO A 107 6.33 -16.09 -2.78
CA PRO A 107 5.97 -17.50 -2.67
C PRO A 107 4.71 -17.70 -1.82
N TRP A 108 3.85 -18.63 -2.22
CA TRP A 108 2.59 -18.90 -1.51
C TRP A 108 2.80 -19.36 -0.07
N GLU A 109 3.91 -20.06 0.20
CA GLU A 109 4.30 -20.47 1.54
C GLU A 109 4.45 -19.30 2.53
N PHE A 110 4.67 -18.07 2.05
CA PHE A 110 4.75 -16.88 2.90
C PHE A 110 3.40 -16.18 3.11
N ALA A 111 2.30 -16.69 2.57
CA ALA A 111 1.00 -16.02 2.67
C ALA A 111 0.56 -15.79 4.13
N ASP A 112 0.71 -16.80 4.99
CA ASP A 112 0.36 -16.70 6.41
C ASP A 112 1.28 -15.72 7.15
N ASP A 113 2.58 -15.73 6.84
CA ASP A 113 3.56 -14.77 7.38
C ASP A 113 3.25 -13.33 6.97
N ILE A 114 2.78 -13.12 5.73
CA ILE A 114 2.33 -11.80 5.25
C ILE A 114 1.09 -11.35 6.03
N VAL A 115 0.12 -12.22 6.27
CA VAL A 115 -1.08 -11.87 7.05
C VAL A 115 -0.68 -11.53 8.49
N ALA A 116 0.12 -12.36 9.14
CA ALA A 116 0.65 -12.09 10.48
C ALA A 116 1.47 -10.79 10.52
N GLY A 117 2.28 -10.56 9.49
CA GLY A 117 3.07 -9.34 9.31
C GLY A 117 2.20 -8.10 9.22
N LEU A 118 1.14 -8.13 8.39
CA LEU A 118 0.17 -7.03 8.26
C LEU A 118 -0.49 -6.72 9.60
N GLU A 119 -0.98 -7.73 10.31
CA GLU A 119 -1.61 -7.56 11.62
C GLU A 119 -0.64 -7.00 12.67
N GLY A 120 0.57 -7.55 12.75
CA GLY A 120 1.60 -7.16 13.71
C GLY A 120 2.07 -5.72 13.50
N THR A 121 2.38 -5.36 12.26
CA THR A 121 2.80 -3.99 11.92
C THR A 121 1.64 -2.99 12.03
N HIS A 122 0.38 -3.41 11.87
CA HIS A 122 -0.78 -2.55 12.10
C HIS A 122 -0.94 -2.24 13.61
N LYS A 123 -0.77 -3.24 14.48
CA LYS A 123 -0.70 -3.03 15.94
C LYS A 123 0.44 -2.08 16.32
N GLY A 124 1.55 -2.13 15.60
CA GLY A 124 2.68 -1.21 15.72
C GLY A 124 2.46 0.20 15.18
N GLY A 125 1.29 0.50 14.62
CA GLY A 125 0.92 1.85 14.15
C GLY A 125 1.18 2.12 12.67
N VAL A 126 1.71 1.17 11.91
CA VAL A 126 1.87 1.30 10.44
C VAL A 126 0.51 1.05 9.78
N ARG A 127 -0.11 2.12 9.25
CA ARG A 127 -1.46 2.07 8.67
C ARG A 127 -1.49 2.43 7.19
N TYR A 128 -2.54 1.95 6.52
CA TYR A 128 -2.95 2.43 5.22
C TYR A 128 -4.41 2.92 5.30
N PRO A 129 -4.76 4.13 4.79
CA PRO A 129 -3.92 5.10 4.08
C PRO A 129 -2.76 5.68 4.90
N ILE A 130 -1.68 6.10 4.24
CA ILE A 130 -0.48 6.65 4.89
C ILE A 130 -0.85 7.95 5.62
N THR A 131 -0.55 8.01 6.91
CA THR A 131 -0.68 9.24 7.70
C THR A 131 0.48 10.18 7.39
N VAL A 132 0.24 11.16 6.52
CA VAL A 132 1.19 12.23 6.27
C VAL A 132 1.13 13.20 7.45
N ALA A 133 2.26 13.39 8.14
CA ALA A 133 2.38 14.37 9.21
C ALA A 133 2.45 15.78 8.59
N MET A 134 1.31 16.29 8.13
CA MET A 134 1.15 17.66 7.66
C MET A 134 1.12 18.59 8.88
N ARG A 135 2.29 18.80 9.49
CA ARG A 135 2.46 19.63 10.70
C ARG A 135 2.45 21.13 10.42
N SER A 136 2.47 21.54 9.15
CA SER A 136 2.34 22.93 8.77
C SER A 136 0.86 23.24 8.51
N THR A 137 0.24 23.98 9.41
CA THR A 137 -0.90 24.81 9.02
C THR A 137 -0.36 25.91 8.12
N VAL A 138 -0.85 26.00 6.88
CA VAL A 138 -0.55 27.15 6.04
C VAL A 138 -1.11 28.39 6.76
N SER A 139 -0.23 29.25 7.27
CA SER A 139 -0.66 30.56 7.73
C SER A 139 -0.86 31.44 6.50
N MET A 140 -2.00 32.11 6.42
CA MET A 140 -2.25 33.07 5.37
C MET A 140 -1.14 34.15 5.36
N PRO A 141 -0.67 34.65 4.20
CA PRO A 141 0.27 35.76 4.16
C PRO A 141 -0.24 36.96 4.98
N GLU A 142 0.68 37.74 5.56
CA GLU A 142 0.37 38.84 6.50
C GLU A 142 -0.69 39.81 5.94
N THR A 143 -0.61 40.15 4.65
CA THR A 143 -1.56 41.03 3.96
C THR A 143 -3.02 40.54 4.04
N TYR A 144 -3.24 39.23 3.97
CA TYR A 144 -4.58 38.66 4.10
C TYR A 144 -5.02 38.59 5.56
N GLN A 145 -4.10 38.42 6.51
CA GLN A 145 -4.41 38.49 7.94
C GLN A 145 -4.86 39.91 8.31
N ASP A 146 -4.22 40.94 7.73
CA ASP A 146 -4.61 42.34 7.91
C ASP A 146 -5.96 42.63 7.28
N LEU A 147 -6.23 42.12 6.08
CA LEU A 147 -7.55 42.24 5.46
C LEU A 147 -8.65 41.59 6.30
N MET A 148 -8.38 40.42 6.88
CA MET A 148 -9.33 39.73 7.78
C MET A 148 -9.62 40.58 9.03
N LYS A 149 -8.60 41.22 9.63
CA LYS A 149 -8.80 42.16 10.74
C LYS A 149 -9.66 43.35 10.33
N MET A 150 -9.41 43.95 9.16
CA MET A 150 -10.20 45.08 8.65
C MET A 150 -11.67 44.70 8.42
N LEU A 151 -11.94 43.48 7.94
CA LEU A 151 -13.30 42.99 7.75
C LEU A 151 -14.01 42.77 9.09
N GLU A 152 -13.33 42.18 10.08
CA GLU A 152 -13.88 42.01 11.44
C GLU A 152 -14.14 43.34 12.15
N GLU A 153 -13.35 44.37 11.90
CA GLU A 153 -13.55 45.73 12.43
C GLU A 153 -14.74 46.44 11.79
N ARG A 154 -15.01 46.20 10.50
CA ARG A 154 -16.16 46.79 9.79
C ARG A 154 -17.49 46.19 10.23
N ASP A 155 -17.50 44.90 10.57
CA ASP A 155 -18.72 44.16 10.93
C ASP A 155 -19.05 44.26 12.44
N LYS A 156 -18.25 45.00 13.22
CA LYS A 156 -18.53 45.40 14.62
C LYS A 156 -19.24 46.75 14.70
#